data_AF-A0A4S9M383-F1
#
_entry.id   AF-A0A4S9M383-F1
#
_cell.length_a   1.000
_cell.length_b   1.000
_cell.length_c   1.000
_cell.angle_alpha   90.00
_cell.angle_beta   90.00
_cell.angle_gamma   90.00
#
_symmetry.space_group_name_H-M   'P 1'
#
loop_
_entity.id
_entity.type
_entity.pdbx_description
1 polymer ?
#
loop_
_entity_poly.entity_id
_entity_poly.type
_entity_poly.pdbx_seq_one_letter_code
_entity_poly.pdbx_strand_id
1 'polypeptide(L)'
;MISEDEIANYEDFRDCVSELLISRLSGTAGNKKKKATKGRKNEIKPVSKPEQDQENSDALVADLGETIEYLASEIFPSLPDDLRVLSYSDVQNDKQLAEKYSVPLDSDVYEDLLRPMPLPATVTGTCVHVLHHE
;
A
#
# COMPACT_ATOMS: atom_id res chain seq x y z
N MET A 1 8.93 17.89 5.27
CA MET A 1 9.47 18.10 3.92
C MET A 1 10.48 17.00 3.68
N ILE A 2 10.30 16.24 2.61
CA ILE A 2 11.20 15.14 2.20
C ILE A 2 12.46 15.77 1.58
N SER A 3 13.64 15.30 1.98
CA SER A 3 14.92 15.83 1.48
C SER A 3 15.22 15.33 0.06
N GLU A 4 16.03 16.05 -0.72
CA GLU A 4 16.33 15.69 -2.12
C GLU A 4 16.90 14.27 -2.28
N ASP A 5 17.73 13.85 -1.32
CA ASP A 5 18.31 12.51 -1.28
C ASP A 5 17.28 11.40 -1.00
N GLU A 6 16.14 11.75 -0.40
CA GLU A 6 15.05 10.83 -0.06
C GLU A 6 14.00 10.74 -1.17
N ILE A 7 13.95 11.70 -2.11
CA ILE A 7 12.90 11.78 -3.14
C ILE A 7 12.86 10.50 -3.97
N ALA A 8 14.01 9.98 -4.39
CA ALA A 8 14.06 8.77 -5.21
C ALA A 8 13.42 7.57 -4.48
N ASN A 9 13.78 7.38 -3.21
CA ASN A 9 13.27 6.29 -2.40
C ASN A 9 11.80 6.50 -1.99
N TYR A 10 11.36 7.76 -1.84
CA TYR A 10 9.96 8.10 -1.63
C TYR A 10 9.09 7.71 -2.83
N GLU A 11 9.55 8.00 -4.05
CA GLU A 11 8.85 7.62 -5.28
C GLU A 11 8.74 6.09 -5.39
N ASP A 12 9.82 5.35 -5.13
CA ASP A 12 9.82 3.88 -5.11
C ASP A 12 8.86 3.32 -4.04
N PHE A 13 8.85 3.92 -2.85
CA PHE A 13 7.93 3.56 -1.78
C PHE A 13 6.47 3.81 -2.16
N ARG A 14 6.16 4.97 -2.74
CA ARG A 14 4.82 5.32 -3.21
C ARG A 14 4.32 4.32 -4.25
N ASP A 15 5.19 3.91 -5.18
CA ASP A 15 4.85 2.93 -6.20
C ASP A 15 4.57 1.55 -5.56
N CYS A 16 5.34 1.15 -4.55
CA CYS A 16 5.07 -0.07 -3.77
C CYS A 16 3.72 -0.02 -3.02
N VAL A 17 3.38 1.12 -2.40
CA VAL A 17 2.09 1.33 -1.73
C VAL A 17 0.95 1.28 -2.74
N SER A 18 1.12 1.90 -3.91
CA SER A 18 0.17 1.87 -5.02
C SER A 18 -0.11 0.45 -5.48
N GLU A 19 0.94 -0.32 -5.79
CA GLU A 19 0.81 -1.72 -6.21
C GLU A 19 0.10 -2.57 -5.16
N LEU A 20 0.46 -2.40 -3.88
CA LEU A 20 -0.16 -3.11 -2.77
C LEU A 20 -1.65 -2.77 -2.66
N LEU A 21 -2.01 -1.49 -2.70
CA LEU A 21 -3.39 -1.03 -2.54
C LEU A 21 -4.25 -1.47 -3.73
N ILE A 22 -3.77 -1.27 -4.96
CA ILE A 22 -4.45 -1.71 -6.18
C ILE A 22 -4.64 -3.23 -6.18
N SER A 23 -3.61 -4.00 -5.81
CA SER A 23 -3.68 -5.46 -5.71
C SER A 23 -4.73 -5.93 -4.70
N ARG A 24 -4.82 -5.26 -3.55
CA ARG A 24 -5.83 -5.54 -2.51
C ARG A 24 -7.24 -5.19 -2.98
N LEU A 25 -7.43 -4.02 -3.57
CA LEU A 25 -8.74 -3.53 -4.02
C LEU A 25 -9.27 -4.26 -5.26
N SER A 26 -8.38 -4.65 -6.18
CA SER A 26 -8.73 -5.41 -7.39
C SER A 26 -9.17 -6.86 -7.09
N GLY A 27 -8.99 -7.33 -5.85
CA GLY A 27 -9.34 -8.71 -5.46
C GLY A 27 -8.50 -9.79 -6.17
N THR A 28 -7.39 -9.39 -6.79
CA THR A 28 -6.49 -10.28 -7.54
C THR A 28 -5.52 -11.05 -6.64
N ALA A 29 -5.48 -10.73 -5.35
CA ALA A 29 -4.62 -11.32 -4.32
C ALA A 29 -4.76 -12.84 -4.06
N GLY A 30 -5.44 -13.60 -4.93
CA GLY A 30 -5.60 -15.05 -4.74
C GLY A 30 -5.95 -15.92 -5.95
N ASN A 31 -6.07 -15.37 -7.17
CA ASN A 31 -6.62 -16.16 -8.28
C ASN A 31 -5.61 -16.43 -9.39
N LYS A 32 -4.58 -17.23 -9.11
CA LYS A 32 -3.94 -18.05 -10.17
C LYS A 32 -4.93 -19.14 -10.60
N LYS A 33 -5.93 -18.81 -11.43
CA LYS A 33 -6.76 -19.81 -12.10
C LYS A 33 -5.93 -20.53 -13.16
N LYS A 34 -5.39 -21.70 -12.79
CA LYS A 34 -4.88 -22.69 -13.76
C LYS A 34 -6.04 -23.56 -14.27
N LYS A 35 -5.98 -23.82 -15.60
CA LYS A 35 -6.70 -24.81 -16.43
C LYS A 35 -8.17 -24.45 -16.78
N ALA A 36 -8.72 -24.75 -17.96
CA ALA A 36 -8.33 -25.70 -18.99
C ALA A 36 -8.84 -25.30 -20.39
N THR A 37 -8.18 -25.86 -21.39
CA THR A 37 -8.53 -26.05 -22.80
C THR A 37 -10.01 -26.29 -23.16
N LYS A 38 -10.38 -25.71 -24.31
CA LYS A 38 -11.20 -26.28 -25.42
C LYS A 38 -12.71 -26.44 -25.19
N GLY A 39 -13.50 -25.60 -25.87
CA GLY A 39 -14.85 -25.99 -26.31
C GLY A 39 -15.85 -24.85 -26.57
N ARG A 40 -16.27 -24.76 -27.84
CA ARG A 40 -17.53 -24.18 -28.37
C ARG A 40 -17.68 -22.66 -28.48
N LYS A 41 -17.72 -22.23 -29.76
CA LYS A 41 -18.33 -21.01 -30.29
C LYS A 41 -19.74 -20.83 -29.72
N ASN A 42 -20.00 -19.69 -29.09
CA ASN A 42 -21.26 -18.96 -29.19
C ASN A 42 -20.91 -17.47 -29.16
N GLU A 43 -21.16 -16.83 -30.30
CA GLU A 43 -20.97 -15.40 -30.53
C GLU A 43 -22.15 -14.67 -29.88
N ILE A 44 -21.93 -14.07 -28.71
CA ILE A 44 -22.84 -13.09 -28.11
C ILE A 44 -22.13 -11.75 -28.24
N LYS A 45 -22.68 -10.87 -29.08
CA LYS A 45 -22.23 -9.48 -29.19
C LYS A 45 -22.49 -8.77 -27.85
N PRO A 46 -21.49 -8.20 -27.17
CA PRO A 46 -21.76 -7.38 -26.00
C PRO A 46 -22.44 -6.08 -26.45
N VAL A 47 -23.62 -5.83 -25.89
CA VAL A 47 -24.31 -4.55 -25.98
C VAL A 47 -23.47 -3.54 -25.22
N SER A 48 -22.91 -2.58 -25.95
CA SER A 48 -22.20 -1.42 -25.43
C SER A 48 -23.14 -0.65 -24.49
N LYS A 49 -22.80 -0.57 -23.20
CA LYS A 49 -23.29 0.48 -22.31
C LYS A 49 -22.40 1.70 -22.53
N PRO A 50 -22.93 2.86 -22.96
CA PRO A 50 -22.12 4.06 -23.09
C PRO A 50 -22.15 4.89 -21.79
N GLU A 51 -20.95 5.30 -21.38
CA GLU A 51 -20.61 6.65 -20.87
C GLU A 51 -20.84 7.01 -19.39
N GLN A 52 -21.72 6.36 -18.62
CA GLN A 52 -21.90 6.73 -17.19
C GLN A 52 -20.89 6.10 -16.20
N ASP A 53 -20.29 4.96 -16.54
CA ASP A 53 -19.33 4.28 -15.66
C ASP A 53 -17.92 4.90 -15.74
N GLN A 54 -17.63 5.68 -16.79
CA GLN A 54 -16.28 6.18 -17.06
C GLN A 54 -15.94 7.43 -16.24
N GLU A 55 -16.88 8.37 -16.10
CA GLU A 55 -16.70 9.54 -15.21
C GLU A 55 -16.56 9.13 -13.74
N ASN A 56 -17.29 8.09 -13.31
CA ASN A 56 -17.19 7.56 -11.95
C ASN A 56 -15.86 6.80 -11.73
N SER A 57 -15.38 6.09 -12.76
CA SER A 57 -14.08 5.42 -12.69
C SER A 57 -12.91 6.40 -12.68
N ASP A 58 -12.95 7.48 -13.47
CA ASP A 58 -11.90 8.51 -13.46
C ASP A 58 -11.87 9.26 -12.13
N ALA A 59 -13.03 9.57 -11.54
CA ALA A 59 -13.13 10.14 -10.21
C ALA A 59 -12.56 9.20 -9.12
N LEU A 60 -12.86 7.90 -9.21
CA LEU A 60 -12.30 6.90 -8.30
C LEU A 60 -10.78 6.77 -8.43
N VAL A 61 -10.24 6.79 -9.66
CA VAL A 61 -8.78 6.72 -9.88
C VAL A 61 -8.08 7.96 -9.32
N ALA A 62 -8.67 9.15 -9.50
CA ALA A 62 -8.15 10.38 -8.91
C ALA A 62 -8.14 10.31 -7.37
N ASP A 63 -9.24 9.89 -6.76
CA ASP A 63 -9.38 9.72 -5.30
C ASP A 63 -8.39 8.68 -4.74
N LEU A 64 -8.18 7.56 -5.47
CA LEU A 64 -7.16 6.58 -5.11
C LEU A 64 -5.74 7.16 -5.18
N GLY A 65 -5.45 7.99 -6.19
CA GLY A 65 -4.17 8.70 -6.31
C GLY A 65 -3.90 9.60 -5.11
N GLU A 66 -4.88 10.43 -4.74
CA GLU A 66 -4.81 11.29 -3.55
C GLU A 66 -4.65 10.47 -2.26
N THR A 67 -5.35 9.33 -2.16
CA THR A 67 -5.23 8.42 -1.01
C THR A 67 -3.83 7.82 -0.91
N ILE A 68 -3.25 7.38 -2.03
CA ILE A 68 -1.89 6.83 -2.08
C ILE A 68 -0.87 7.90 -1.69
N GLU A 69 -1.01 9.12 -2.22
CA GLU A 69 -0.14 10.24 -1.90
C GLU A 69 -0.23 10.61 -0.41
N TYR A 70 -1.44 10.68 0.15
CA TYR A 70 -1.65 10.92 1.57
C TYR A 70 -0.98 9.85 2.44
N LEU A 71 -1.24 8.57 2.16
CA LEU A 71 -0.63 7.45 2.92
C LEU A 71 0.89 7.46 2.81
N ALA A 72 1.43 7.69 1.61
CA ALA A 72 2.87 7.75 1.41
C ALA A 72 3.48 8.90 2.22
N SER A 73 2.84 10.07 2.20
CA SER A 73 3.31 11.27 2.91
C SER A 73 3.27 11.14 4.45
N GLU A 74 2.36 10.33 4.99
CA GLU A 74 2.24 10.09 6.44
C GLU A 74 3.16 8.95 6.92
N ILE A 75 3.29 7.88 6.11
CA ILE A 75 4.05 6.70 6.50
C ILE A 75 5.55 6.93 6.30
N PHE A 76 5.97 7.49 5.16
CA PHE A 76 7.39 7.59 4.81
C PHE A 76 8.22 8.35 5.86
N PRO A 77 7.79 9.51 6.41
CA PRO A 77 8.54 10.21 7.45
C PRO A 77 8.61 9.45 8.78
N SER A 78 7.69 8.53 9.02
CA SER A 78 7.69 7.68 10.21
C SER A 78 8.74 6.56 10.12
N LEU A 79 9.29 6.30 8.93
CA LEU A 79 10.33 5.30 8.73
C LEU A 79 11.69 5.80 9.28
N PRO A 80 12.55 4.89 9.76
CA PRO A 80 13.92 5.21 10.15
C PRO A 80 14.70 5.94 9.05
N ASP A 81 15.54 6.90 9.45
CA ASP A 81 16.34 7.72 8.53
C ASP A 81 17.21 6.85 7.61
N ASP A 82 17.82 5.79 8.15
CA ASP A 82 18.66 4.84 7.41
C ASP A 82 17.89 4.09 6.30
N LEU A 83 16.57 3.94 6.45
CA LEU A 83 15.71 3.34 5.44
C LEU A 83 15.21 4.37 4.42
N ARG A 84 15.00 5.63 4.83
CA ARG A 84 14.54 6.72 3.94
C ARG A 84 15.56 7.12 2.89
N VAL A 85 16.85 7.03 3.20
CA VAL A 85 17.94 7.34 2.25
C VAL A 85 18.58 6.09 1.63
N LEU A 86 18.04 4.90 1.91
CA LEU A 86 18.66 3.64 1.54
C LEU A 86 18.82 3.51 0.02
N SER A 87 20.06 3.47 -0.46
CA SER A 87 20.38 3.18 -1.85
C SER A 87 20.99 1.79 -2.02
N TYR A 88 20.93 1.27 -3.25
CA TYR A 88 21.63 0.04 -3.62
C TYR A 88 23.15 0.13 -3.33
N SER A 89 23.74 1.31 -3.48
CA SER A 89 25.15 1.55 -3.14
C SER A 89 25.41 1.44 -1.64
N ASP A 90 24.48 1.85 -0.78
CA ASP A 90 24.66 1.77 0.68
C ASP A 90 24.61 0.32 1.15
N VAL A 91 23.68 -0.47 0.61
CA VAL A 91 23.60 -1.91 0.86
C VAL A 91 24.85 -2.66 0.37
N GLN A 92 25.46 -2.23 -0.75
CA GLN A 92 26.72 -2.83 -1.21
C GLN A 92 27.93 -2.46 -0.35
N ASN A 93 27.98 -1.22 0.15
CA ASN A 93 29.13 -0.72 0.91
C ASN A 93 29.05 -1.09 2.39
N ASP A 94 27.86 -1.25 2.95
CA ASP A 94 27.61 -1.59 4.35
C ASP A 94 26.99 -2.99 4.51
N LYS A 95 27.82 -3.93 4.97
CA LYS A 95 27.39 -5.30 5.24
C LYS A 95 26.38 -5.41 6.38
N GLN A 96 26.43 -4.53 7.38
CA GLN A 96 25.50 -4.57 8.50
C GLN A 96 24.12 -4.11 8.07
N LEU A 97 24.05 -3.09 7.21
CA LEU A 97 22.81 -2.61 6.62
C LEU A 97 22.15 -3.67 5.73
N ALA A 98 22.96 -4.36 4.92
CA ALA A 98 22.51 -5.47 4.09
C ALA A 98 21.98 -6.66 4.91
N GLU A 99 22.61 -6.98 6.04
CA GLU A 99 22.16 -8.05 6.93
C GLU A 99 20.88 -7.65 7.69
N LYS A 100 20.80 -6.41 8.18
CA LYS A 100 19.64 -5.86 8.90
C LYS A 100 18.36 -5.86 8.05
N TYR A 101 18.46 -5.52 6.78
CA TYR A 101 17.34 -5.47 5.83
C TYR A 101 17.24 -6.70 4.92
N SER A 102 17.94 -7.80 5.27
CA SER A 102 17.86 -9.07 4.56
C SER A 102 16.45 -9.68 4.66
N VAL A 103 16.06 -10.45 3.64
CA VAL A 103 14.78 -11.19 3.63
C VAL A 103 15.06 -12.66 3.96
N PRO A 104 14.34 -13.28 4.92
CA PRO A 104 13.24 -12.73 5.70
C PRO A 104 13.70 -11.75 6.78
N LEU A 105 12.97 -10.64 6.92
CA LEU A 105 13.26 -9.59 7.88
C LEU A 105 13.06 -10.11 9.32
N ASP A 106 13.94 -9.72 10.24
CA ASP A 106 13.81 -10.09 11.65
C ASP A 106 12.54 -9.47 12.27
N SER A 107 11.90 -10.18 13.19
CA SER A 107 10.65 -9.75 13.83
C SER A 107 10.85 -8.48 14.65
N ASP A 108 12.00 -8.35 15.33
CA ASP A 108 12.33 -7.16 16.12
C ASP A 108 12.45 -5.91 15.24
N VAL A 109 13.05 -6.05 14.05
CA VAL A 109 13.16 -4.98 13.06
C VAL A 109 11.78 -4.59 12.54
N TYR A 110 10.88 -5.57 12.33
CA TYR A 110 9.51 -5.31 11.93
C TYR A 110 8.75 -4.47 12.97
N GLU A 111 8.83 -4.84 14.26
CA GLU A 111 8.16 -4.12 15.34
C GLU A 111 8.71 -2.70 15.50
N ASP A 112 10.02 -2.50 15.34
CA ASP A 112 10.64 -1.18 15.38
C ASP A 112 10.19 -0.29 14.21
N LEU A 113 9.96 -0.85 13.02
CA LEU A 113 9.41 -0.12 11.86
C LEU A 113 7.93 0.26 12.05
N LEU A 114 7.16 -0.56 12.77
CA LEU A 114 5.74 -0.33 13.01
C LEU A 114 5.48 0.58 14.22
N ARG A 115 6.40 0.64 15.20
CA ARG A 115 6.29 1.47 16.41
C ARG A 115 5.98 2.96 16.14
N PRO A 116 6.64 3.65 15.20
CA PRO A 116 6.41 5.08 14.98
C PRO A 116 5.11 5.35 14.22
N MET A 117 4.54 4.36 13.52
CA MET A 117 3.23 4.54 12.91
C MET A 117 2.19 4.67 14.03
N PRO A 118 1.35 5.73 14.01
CA PRO A 118 0.23 5.79 14.93
C PRO A 118 -0.60 4.53 14.67
N LEU A 119 -0.69 3.64 15.68
CA LEU A 119 -1.67 2.58 15.68
C LEU A 119 -2.98 3.24 15.26
N PRO A 120 -3.74 2.72 14.27
CA PRO A 120 -5.02 3.29 13.93
C PRO A 120 -5.74 3.36 15.26
N ALA A 121 -5.96 4.59 15.75
CA ALA A 121 -6.68 4.81 16.99
C ALA A 121 -7.93 4.00 16.76
N THR A 122 -8.04 2.89 17.49
CA THR A 122 -9.24 2.09 17.44
C THR A 122 -10.32 3.12 17.63
N VAL A 123 -11.24 3.23 16.67
CA VAL A 123 -12.48 3.94 16.90
C VAL A 123 -13.11 3.16 18.05
N THR A 124 -12.71 3.48 19.28
CA THR A 124 -13.38 3.18 20.53
C THR A 124 -14.57 4.13 20.60
N GLY A 125 -15.37 4.09 19.54
CA GLY A 125 -16.79 4.40 19.53
C GLY A 125 -17.59 3.12 19.82
N THR A 126 -17.04 2.19 20.60
CA THR A 126 -17.87 1.22 21.29
C THR A 126 -18.52 1.93 22.48
N CYS A 127 -19.78 2.31 22.27
CA CYS A 127 -20.84 2.26 23.26
C CYS A 127 -20.48 1.35 24.45
N VAL A 128 -20.52 1.85 25.69
CA VAL A 128 -21.21 1.28 26.89
C VAL A 128 -20.86 2.09 28.16
N HIS A 129 -21.90 2.61 28.82
CA HIS A 129 -22.02 3.12 30.22
C HIS A 129 -21.26 4.41 30.57
N VAL A 130 -21.88 5.49 31.08
CA VAL A 130 -22.71 5.58 32.30
C VAL A 130 -23.68 6.79 32.20
N LEU A 131 -24.99 6.54 32.22
CA LEU A 131 -25.98 7.50 32.73
C LEU A 131 -26.81 6.75 33.77
N HIS A 132 -26.25 6.69 34.97
CA HIS A 132 -26.97 6.39 36.20
C HIS A 132 -26.78 7.59 37.14
N HIS A 133 -27.67 8.57 37.00
CA HIS A 133 -28.00 9.66 37.93
C HIS A 133 -29.00 10.53 37.16
N GLU A 134 -30.22 10.86 37.58
CA GLU A 134 -31.04 10.68 38.78
C GLU A 134 -32.50 10.80 38.32
#